data_AF-A0A2H9N984-F1
#
_entry.id   AF-A0A2H9N984-F1
#
_cell.length_a   1.000
_cell.length_b   1.000
_cell.length_c   1.000
_cell.angle_alpha   90.00
_cell.angle_beta   90.00
_cell.angle_gamma   90.00
#
_symmetry.space_group_name_H-M   'P 1'
#
loop_
_entity.id
_entity.type
_entity.pdbx_description
1 polymer ?
#
loop_
_entity_poly.entity_id
_entity_poly.type
_entity_poly.pdbx_seq_one_letter_code
_entity_poly.pdbx_strand_id
1 'polypeptide(L)'
;RQTLENYLDKVMEEVAPNTKAIAGSLLGARLIALAGGLTNLARRPASTVQVLGAEKALFRSLKTGTRPPKHGIIFQHTYLHEAKKWHRGKIARALAGKLAIAARVDSFGGRCMGEELKAGLEKRIEEIREKYVEPPPIPVRKPEREKEKWRKSRRA
;
A
#
# COMPACT_ATOMS: atom_id res chain seq x y z
N ARG A 1 13.15 25.13 2.40
CA ARG A 1 12.36 23.93 2.03
C ARG A 1 12.97 23.20 0.84
N GLN A 2 13.15 23.87 -0.31
CA GLN A 2 13.79 23.29 -1.50
C GLN A 2 15.18 22.67 -1.24
N THR A 3 16.00 23.28 -0.38
CA THR A 3 17.32 22.73 -0.02
C THR A 3 17.25 21.36 0.65
N LEU A 4 16.27 21.14 1.51
CA LEU A 4 16.04 19.86 2.20
C LEU A 4 15.45 18.82 1.27
N GLU A 5 14.56 19.21 0.36
CA GLU A 5 13.99 18.31 -0.65
C GLU A 5 15.08 17.83 -1.62
N ASN A 6 15.93 18.73 -2.10
CA ASN A 6 17.06 18.37 -2.96
C ASN A 6 18.07 17.48 -2.24
N TYR A 7 18.33 17.74 -0.95
CA TYR A 7 19.19 16.89 -0.15
C TYR A 7 18.58 15.48 0.01
N LEU A 8 17.29 15.41 0.34
CA LEU A 8 16.57 14.13 0.46
C LEU A 8 16.57 13.36 -0.86
N ASP A 9 16.42 14.07 -1.98
CA ASP A 9 16.40 13.47 -3.31
C ASP A 9 17.74 12.81 -3.67
N LYS A 10 18.86 13.45 -3.30
CA LYS A 10 20.21 12.89 -3.45
C LYS A 10 20.44 11.68 -2.55
N VAL A 11 20.09 11.80 -1.25
CA VAL A 11 20.26 10.70 -0.29
C VAL A 11 19.42 9.48 -0.70
N MET A 12 18.20 9.69 -1.19
CA MET A 12 17.36 8.58 -1.66
C MET A 12 17.86 7.96 -2.97
N GLU A 13 18.49 8.73 -3.85
CA GLU A 13 19.15 8.19 -5.05
C GLU A 13 20.30 7.25 -4.66
N GLU A 14 21.10 7.63 -3.66
CA GLU A 14 22.24 6.85 -3.19
C GLU A 14 21.81 5.60 -2.40
N VAL A 15 20.80 5.73 -1.53
CA VAL A 15 20.43 4.68 -0.57
C VAL A 15 19.37 3.73 -1.12
N ALA A 16 18.40 4.23 -1.88
CA ALA A 16 17.24 3.45 -2.32
C ALA A 16 16.69 3.93 -3.68
N PRO A 17 17.48 3.80 -4.77
CA PRO A 17 17.12 4.29 -6.10
C PRO A 17 15.86 3.61 -6.66
N ASN A 18 15.65 2.31 -6.40
CA ASN A 18 14.47 1.61 -6.92
C ASN A 18 13.19 2.06 -6.18
N THR A 19 13.28 2.23 -4.86
CA THR A 19 12.17 2.73 -4.05
C THR A 19 11.81 4.16 -4.44
N LYS A 20 12.82 5.01 -4.71
CA LYS A 20 12.64 6.36 -5.25
C LYS A 20 11.95 6.34 -6.61
N ALA A 21 12.35 5.47 -7.53
CA ALA A 21 11.75 5.39 -8.86
C ALA A 21 10.24 5.07 -8.84
N ILE A 22 9.78 4.32 -7.84
CA ILE A 22 8.37 3.94 -7.70
C ILE A 22 7.59 4.97 -6.87
N ALA A 23 8.02 5.27 -5.65
CA ALA A 23 7.25 6.10 -4.71
C ALA A 23 7.62 7.59 -4.74
N GLY A 24 8.76 7.95 -5.32
CA GLY A 24 9.39 9.24 -5.15
C GLY A 24 10.14 9.36 -3.82
N SER A 25 11.02 10.36 -3.73
CA SER A 25 11.95 10.52 -2.59
C SER A 25 11.24 10.81 -1.28
N LEU A 26 10.19 11.65 -1.28
CA LEU A 26 9.47 12.02 -0.07
C LEU A 26 8.72 10.85 0.55
N LEU A 27 7.97 10.09 -0.26
CA LEU A 27 7.20 8.95 0.23
C LEU A 27 8.12 7.76 0.56
N GLY A 28 9.15 7.51 -0.25
CA GLY A 28 10.17 6.49 0.00
C GLY A 28 10.88 6.71 1.33
N ALA A 29 11.36 7.92 1.59
CA ALA A 29 12.01 8.26 2.85
C ALA A 29 11.07 8.08 4.06
N ARG A 30 9.80 8.46 3.94
CA ARG A 30 8.79 8.24 4.99
C ARG A 30 8.54 6.76 5.26
N LEU A 31 8.49 5.92 4.22
CA LEU A 31 8.35 4.47 4.38
C LEU A 31 9.54 3.87 5.12
N ILE A 32 10.75 4.27 4.74
CA ILE A 32 11.99 3.83 5.39
C ILE A 32 12.01 4.27 6.86
N ALA A 33 11.66 5.53 7.14
CA ALA A 33 11.60 6.06 8.50
C ALA A 33 10.58 5.31 9.37
N LEU A 34 9.36 5.07 8.86
CA LEU A 34 8.34 4.31 9.60
C LEU A 34 8.71 2.84 9.81
N ALA A 35 9.45 2.25 8.87
CA ALA A 35 9.93 0.89 9.02
C ALA A 35 11.09 0.75 10.02
N GLY A 36 11.76 1.87 10.36
CA GLY A 36 12.96 1.90 11.19
C GLY A 36 14.22 1.52 10.41
N GLY A 37 14.30 1.87 9.12
CA GLY A 37 15.44 1.60 8.24
C GLY A 37 15.08 0.78 7.00
N LEU A 38 15.95 0.83 5.99
CA LEU A 38 15.74 0.19 4.69
C LEU A 38 15.70 -1.34 4.81
N THR A 39 16.61 -1.93 5.59
CA THR A 39 16.63 -3.39 5.83
C THR A 39 15.37 -3.88 6.52
N ASN A 40 14.83 -3.10 7.45
CA ASN A 40 13.57 -3.42 8.11
C ASN A 40 12.39 -3.31 7.14
N LEU A 41 12.40 -2.31 6.24
CA LEU A 41 11.39 -2.19 5.18
C LEU A 41 11.44 -3.40 4.22
N ALA A 42 12.65 -3.81 3.81
CA ALA A 42 12.86 -4.94 2.91
C ALA A 42 12.38 -6.28 3.49
N ARG A 43 12.53 -6.48 4.81
CA ARG A 43 12.05 -7.67 5.52
C ARG A 43 10.53 -7.70 5.70
N ARG A 44 9.84 -6.56 5.61
CA ARG A 44 8.38 -6.52 5.75
C ARG A 44 7.69 -7.16 4.53
N PRO A 45 6.56 -7.87 4.73
CA PRO A 45 5.75 -8.35 3.63
C PRO A 45 4.97 -7.20 2.98
N ALA A 46 4.55 -7.39 1.73
CA ALA A 46 3.79 -6.38 0.99
C ALA A 46 2.49 -5.98 1.69
N SER A 47 1.84 -6.91 2.39
CA SER A 47 0.62 -6.64 3.18
C SER A 47 0.87 -5.66 4.33
N THR A 48 2.05 -5.72 4.97
CA THR A 48 2.44 -4.75 5.99
C THR A 48 2.79 -3.41 5.35
N VAL A 49 3.59 -3.41 4.26
CA VAL A 49 3.95 -2.18 3.53
C VAL A 49 2.70 -1.42 3.06
N GLN A 50 1.66 -2.15 2.65
CA GLN A 50 0.37 -1.58 2.23
C GLN A 50 -0.27 -0.70 3.32
N VAL A 51 -0.15 -1.08 4.59
CA VAL A 51 -0.83 -0.43 5.72
C VAL A 51 0.12 0.28 6.69
N LEU A 52 1.40 0.43 6.34
CA LEU A 52 2.37 1.21 7.13
C LEU A 52 1.86 2.65 7.36
N GLY A 53 1.87 3.10 8.61
CA GLY A 53 1.31 4.38 9.07
C GLY A 53 -0.19 4.37 9.33
N ALA A 54 -0.89 3.25 9.13
CA ALA A 54 -2.30 3.07 9.50
C ALA A 54 -2.48 2.21 10.76
N GLU A 55 -1.45 2.10 11.60
CA GLU A 55 -1.41 1.19 12.75
C GLU A 55 -2.56 1.46 13.72
N LYS A 56 -2.85 2.73 14.05
CA LYS A 56 -3.96 3.10 14.93
C LYS A 56 -5.31 2.59 14.39
N ALA A 57 -5.55 2.73 13.09
CA ALA A 57 -6.78 2.28 12.45
C ALA A 57 -6.84 0.74 12.38
N LEU A 58 -5.70 0.09 12.12
CA LEU A 58 -5.56 -1.36 12.10
C LEU A 58 -5.83 -1.95 13.49
N PHE A 59 -5.19 -1.43 14.53
CA PHE A 59 -5.40 -1.88 15.91
C PHE A 59 -6.83 -1.65 16.38
N ARG A 60 -7.45 -0.52 16.01
CA ARG A 60 -8.88 -0.30 16.28
C ARG A 60 -9.74 -1.36 15.58
N SER A 61 -9.46 -1.69 14.32
CA SER A 61 -10.17 -2.73 13.57
C SER A 61 -10.04 -4.10 14.24
N LEU A 62 -8.84 -4.48 14.68
CA LEU A 62 -8.61 -5.72 15.42
C LEU A 62 -9.37 -5.76 16.76
N LYS A 63 -9.40 -4.65 17.50
CA LYS A 63 -10.09 -4.57 18.80
C LYS A 63 -11.62 -4.56 18.68
N THR A 64 -12.16 -3.88 17.66
CA THR A 64 -13.61 -3.62 17.53
C THR A 64 -14.29 -4.47 16.47
N GLY A 65 -13.54 -5.24 15.67
CA GLY A 65 -14.07 -5.96 14.51
C GLY A 65 -14.54 -5.04 13.37
N THR A 66 -14.21 -3.74 13.40
CA THR A 66 -14.54 -2.81 12.32
C THR A 66 -13.72 -3.12 11.07
N ARG A 67 -14.12 -2.57 9.91
CA ARG A 67 -13.43 -2.85 8.64
C ARG A 67 -11.95 -2.39 8.70
N PRO A 68 -11.00 -3.26 8.31
CA PRO A 68 -9.58 -2.91 8.34
C PRO A 68 -9.23 -1.80 7.35
N PRO A 69 -8.16 -1.02 7.61
CA PRO A 69 -7.69 0.00 6.68
C PRO A 69 -7.22 -0.62 5.36
N LYS A 70 -7.52 0.05 4.24
CA LYS A 70 -7.15 -0.43 2.90
C LYS A 70 -5.72 -0.04 2.50
N HIS A 71 -5.19 1.04 3.07
CA HIS A 71 -3.89 1.60 2.74
C HIS A 71 -3.40 2.48 3.89
N GLY A 72 -2.09 2.61 4.03
CA GLY A 72 -1.42 3.51 4.95
C GLY A 72 -0.88 4.77 4.24
N ILE A 73 0.36 5.15 4.55
CA ILE A 73 0.99 6.37 3.97
C ILE A 73 1.14 6.32 2.45
N ILE A 74 1.15 5.10 1.86
CA ILE A 74 1.19 4.92 0.41
C ILE A 74 0.00 5.59 -0.31
N PHE A 75 -1.06 5.99 0.40
CA PHE A 75 -2.16 6.79 -0.12
C PHE A 75 -1.72 8.14 -0.71
N GLN A 76 -0.57 8.68 -0.27
CA GLN A 76 0.00 9.92 -0.81
C GLN A 76 0.53 9.76 -2.24
N HIS A 77 0.67 8.53 -2.74
CA HIS A 77 1.06 8.29 -4.12
C HIS A 77 -0.02 8.77 -5.10
N THR A 78 0.38 9.46 -6.16
CA THR A 78 -0.50 10.03 -7.22
C THR A 78 -1.54 9.02 -7.73
N TYR A 79 -1.08 7.87 -8.25
CA TYR A 79 -1.96 6.80 -8.74
C TYR A 79 -3.04 6.33 -7.74
N LEU A 80 -2.75 6.39 -6.44
CA LEU A 80 -3.68 5.92 -5.41
C LEU A 80 -4.60 7.04 -4.91
N HIS A 81 -4.09 8.27 -4.82
CA HIS A 81 -4.84 9.45 -4.41
C HIS A 81 -5.96 9.78 -5.42
N GLU A 82 -5.62 9.76 -6.71
CA GLU A 82 -6.54 10.05 -7.82
C GLU A 82 -7.53 8.91 -8.11
N ALA A 83 -7.21 7.68 -7.69
CA ALA A 83 -8.06 6.54 -7.98
C ALA A 83 -9.43 6.60 -7.29
N LYS A 84 -10.46 6.09 -7.99
CA LYS A 84 -11.81 5.91 -7.45
C LYS A 84 -11.79 4.97 -6.24
N LYS A 85 -12.70 5.19 -5.28
CA LYS A 85 -12.72 4.50 -3.97
C LYS A 85 -12.68 2.96 -4.03
N TRP A 86 -13.26 2.37 -5.09
CA TRP A 86 -13.28 0.92 -5.27
C TRP A 86 -12.00 0.34 -5.88
N HIS A 87 -11.23 1.13 -6.64
CA HIS A 87 -9.92 0.72 -7.15
C HIS A 87 -8.81 0.86 -6.11
N ARG A 88 -8.94 1.81 -5.17
CA ARG A 88 -7.89 2.13 -4.18
C ARG A 88 -7.29 0.90 -3.48
N GLY A 89 -8.12 -0.03 -3.01
CA GLY A 89 -7.61 -1.24 -2.32
C GLY A 89 -6.88 -2.23 -3.25
N LYS A 90 -7.17 -2.22 -4.55
CA LYS A 90 -6.49 -3.06 -5.55
C LYS A 90 -5.17 -2.43 -5.96
N ILE A 91 -5.17 -1.13 -6.22
CA ILE A 91 -3.98 -0.35 -6.57
C ILE A 91 -3.00 -0.33 -5.39
N ALA A 92 -3.48 -0.13 -4.15
CA ALA A 92 -2.64 -0.18 -2.96
C ALA A 92 -1.89 -1.51 -2.81
N ARG A 93 -2.54 -2.64 -3.12
CA ARG A 93 -1.88 -3.95 -3.10
C ARG A 93 -0.81 -4.10 -4.18
N ALA A 94 -1.11 -3.65 -5.40
CA ALA A 94 -0.15 -3.68 -6.51
C ALA A 94 1.07 -2.82 -6.20
N LEU A 95 0.83 -1.58 -5.73
CA LEU A 95 1.88 -0.63 -5.34
C LEU A 95 2.74 -1.19 -4.19
N ALA A 96 2.12 -1.69 -3.12
CA ALA A 96 2.86 -2.24 -1.99
C ALA A 96 3.69 -3.48 -2.38
N GLY A 97 3.19 -4.31 -3.30
CA GLY A 97 3.93 -5.43 -3.85
C GLY A 97 5.21 -5.00 -4.58
N LYS A 98 5.08 -4.00 -5.47
CA LYS A 98 6.22 -3.46 -6.22
C LYS A 98 7.21 -2.73 -5.31
N LEU A 99 6.73 -1.97 -4.33
CA LEU A 99 7.57 -1.32 -3.31
C LEU A 99 8.33 -2.33 -2.44
N ALA A 100 7.70 -3.43 -2.05
CA ALA A 100 8.39 -4.47 -1.27
C ALA A 100 9.50 -5.14 -2.08
N ILE A 101 9.32 -5.32 -3.40
CA ILE A 101 10.38 -5.82 -4.27
C ILE A 101 11.50 -4.79 -4.38
N ALA A 102 11.17 -3.52 -4.69
CA ALA A 102 12.15 -2.44 -4.80
C ALA A 102 13.00 -2.28 -3.53
N ALA A 103 12.36 -2.24 -2.36
CA ALA A 103 13.06 -2.12 -1.08
C ALA A 103 14.01 -3.30 -0.80
N ARG A 104 13.68 -4.51 -1.27
CA ARG A 104 14.58 -5.67 -1.14
C ARG A 104 15.77 -5.60 -2.07
N VAL A 105 15.56 -5.17 -3.32
CA VAL A 105 16.64 -4.96 -4.29
C VAL A 105 17.59 -3.88 -3.77
N ASP A 106 17.05 -2.77 -3.25
CA ASP A 106 17.83 -1.69 -2.64
C ASP A 106 18.60 -2.17 -1.39
N SER A 107 18.01 -3.02 -0.53
CA SER A 107 18.65 -3.43 0.73
C SER A 107 19.67 -4.56 0.60
N PHE A 108 19.48 -5.50 -0.34
CA PHE A 108 20.29 -6.74 -0.42
C PHE A 108 21.22 -6.79 -1.63
N GLY A 109 21.30 -5.69 -2.38
CA GLY A 109 22.11 -5.60 -3.58
C GLY A 109 21.36 -6.10 -4.82
N GLY A 110 21.40 -5.30 -5.88
CA GLY A 110 20.80 -5.63 -7.16
C GLY A 110 20.92 -4.48 -8.16
N ARG A 111 20.54 -4.76 -9.41
CA ARG A 111 20.56 -3.78 -10.51
C ARG A 111 19.44 -2.76 -10.32
N CYS A 112 19.55 -1.59 -10.96
CA CYS A 112 18.43 -0.66 -11.07
C CYS A 112 17.30 -1.31 -11.89
N MET A 113 16.22 -1.72 -11.21
CA MET A 113 15.00 -2.30 -11.79
C MET A 113 13.78 -1.38 -11.63
N GLY A 114 14.00 -0.12 -11.21
CA GLY A 114 12.94 0.85 -10.92
C GLY A 114 11.97 1.06 -12.08
N GLU A 115 12.49 1.20 -13.30
CA GLU A 115 11.67 1.41 -14.51
C GLU A 115 10.80 0.19 -14.85
N GLU A 116 11.38 -1.01 -14.80
CA GLU A 116 10.64 -2.25 -15.05
C GLU A 116 9.52 -2.46 -14.01
N LEU A 117 9.82 -2.18 -12.74
CA LEU A 117 8.84 -2.27 -11.66
C LEU A 117 7.72 -1.25 -11.83
N LYS A 118 8.05 -0.02 -12.27
CA LYS A 118 7.09 1.04 -12.57
C LYS A 118 6.21 0.69 -13.76
N ALA A 119 6.78 0.24 -14.87
CA ALA A 119 6.02 -0.19 -16.04
C ALA A 119 5.07 -1.35 -15.70
N GLY A 120 5.54 -2.32 -14.90
CA GLY A 120 4.69 -3.41 -14.40
C GLY A 120 3.57 -2.94 -13.46
N LEU A 121 3.80 -1.86 -12.70
CA LEU A 121 2.76 -1.25 -11.86
C LEU A 121 1.70 -0.55 -12.73
N GLU A 122 2.13 0.25 -13.71
CA GLU A 122 1.24 0.97 -14.63
C GLU A 122 0.35 0.01 -15.41
N LYS A 123 0.93 -1.06 -15.98
CA LYS A 123 0.16 -2.13 -16.64
C LYS A 123 -0.90 -2.72 -15.73
N ARG A 124 -0.54 -3.02 -14.48
CA ARG A 124 -1.49 -3.59 -13.51
C ARG A 124 -2.59 -2.60 -13.10
N ILE A 125 -2.29 -1.31 -13.05
CA ILE A 125 -3.27 -0.27 -12.76
C ILE A 125 -4.27 -0.17 -13.90
N GLU A 126 -3.81 -0.24 -15.15
CA GLU A 126 -4.68 -0.19 -16.32
C GLU A 126 -5.61 -1.40 -16.39
N GLU A 127 -5.08 -2.62 -16.18
CA GLU A 127 -5.89 -3.84 -16.04
C GLU A 127 -6.98 -3.71 -14.96
N ILE A 128 -6.68 -3.01 -13.85
CA ILE A 128 -7.65 -2.77 -12.77
C ILE A 128 -8.72 -1.77 -13.18
N ARG A 129 -8.39 -0.78 -14.02
CA ARG A 129 -9.34 0.22 -14.52
C ARG A 129 -10.30 -0.41 -15.52
N GLU A 130 -9.78 -1.16 -16.48
CA GLU A 130 -10.57 -1.86 -17.49
C GLU A 130 -11.49 -2.93 -16.88
N LYS A 131 -10.95 -3.77 -15.98
CA LYS A 131 -11.72 -4.90 -15.43
C LYS A 131 -12.81 -4.49 -14.43
N TYR A 132 -12.70 -3.31 -13.83
CA TYR A 132 -13.58 -2.87 -12.74
C TYR A 132 -14.15 -1.47 -12.99
N VAL A 133 -14.72 -1.27 -14.18
CA VAL A 133 -15.38 -0.02 -14.57
C VAL A 133 -16.47 0.36 -13.55
N GLU A 134 -17.28 -0.62 -13.15
CA GLU A 134 -18.39 -0.41 -12.24
C GLU A 134 -18.00 -0.57 -10.76
N PRO A 135 -18.60 0.25 -9.87
CA PRO A 135 -18.43 0.07 -8.44
C PRO A 135 -19.00 -1.29 -8.01
N PRO A 136 -18.33 -2.02 -7.11
CA PRO A 136 -18.89 -3.24 -6.56
C PRO A 136 -20.20 -2.93 -5.83
N PRO A 137 -21.20 -3.82 -5.92
CA PRO A 137 -22.48 -3.63 -5.25
C PRO A 137 -22.26 -3.40 -3.76
N ILE A 138 -22.93 -2.38 -3.21
CA ILE A 138 -22.83 -2.06 -1.79
C ILE A 138 -23.44 -3.24 -1.02
N PRO A 139 -22.68 -3.92 -0.15
CA PRO A 139 -23.24 -5.03 0.61
C PRO A 139 -24.34 -4.50 1.53
N VAL A 140 -25.58 -4.89 1.25
CA VAL A 140 -26.75 -4.58 2.09
C VAL A 140 -26.47 -5.18 3.47
N ARG A 141 -26.48 -4.35 4.53
CA ARG A 141 -26.35 -4.86 5.89
C ARG A 141 -27.58 -5.73 6.16
N LYS A 142 -27.39 -7.06 6.25
CA LYS A 142 -28.45 -7.98 6.68
C LYS A 142 -29.05 -7.49 8.01
N PRO A 143 -30.38 -7.43 8.14
CA PRO A 143 -31.04 -6.98 9.37
C PRO A 143 -30.59 -7.85 10.55
N GLU A 144 -30.51 -7.24 11.74
CA GLU A 144 -29.92 -7.84 12.93
C GLU A 144 -30.57 -9.17 13.34
N ARG A 145 -31.88 -9.31 13.07
CA ARG A 145 -32.66 -10.55 13.24
C ARG A 145 -32.12 -11.75 12.42
N GLU A 146 -31.61 -11.54 11.21
CA GLU A 146 -31.02 -12.62 10.40
C GLU A 146 -29.66 -13.06 10.95
N LYS A 147 -28.87 -12.13 11.50
CA LYS A 147 -27.58 -12.45 12.12
C LYS A 147 -27.75 -13.30 13.37
N GLU A 148 -28.81 -13.03 14.13
CA GLU A 148 -29.13 -13.80 15.33
C GLU A 148 -29.61 -15.22 14.99
N LYS A 149 -30.49 -15.38 13.99
CA LYS A 149 -30.91 -16.69 13.46
C LYS A 149 -29.71 -17.50 12.95
N TRP A 150 -28.81 -16.88 12.20
CA TRP A 150 -27.60 -17.53 11.70
C TRP A 150 -26.62 -17.92 12.82
N ARG A 151 -26.45 -17.09 13.86
CA ARG A 151 -25.64 -17.44 15.04
C ARG A 151 -26.24 -18.60 15.83
N LYS A 152 -27.58 -18.66 15.95
CA LYS A 152 -28.29 -19.76 16.62
C LYS A 152 -28.19 -21.06 15.81
N SER A 153 -28.33 -20.99 14.48
CA SER A 153 -28.19 -22.13 13.57
C SER A 153 -26.77 -22.71 13.48
N ARG A 154 -25.71 -21.95 13.81
CA ARG A 154 -24.32 -22.46 13.87
C ARG A 154 -23.93 -23.03 15.24
N ARG A 155 -24.79 -22.89 16.24
CA ARG A 155 -24.57 -23.36 17.62
C ARG A 155 -25.43 -24.58 17.98
N ALA A 156 -26.40 -24.93 17.15
CA ALA A 156 -27.11 -26.21 17.14
C ALA A 156 -26.38 -27.16 16.19
#